data_AF-A0A1J5KG96-F1
#
_entry.id   AF-A0A1J5KG96-F1
#
_cell.length_a   1.000
_cell.length_b   1.000
_cell.length_c   1.000
_cell.angle_alpha   90.00
_cell.angle_beta   90.00
_cell.angle_gamma   90.00
#
_symmetry.space_group_name_H-M   'P 1'
#
loop_
_entity.id
_entity.type
_entity.pdbx_description
1 polymer ?
#
loop_
_entity_poly.entity_id
_entity_poly.type
_entity_poly.pdbx_seq_one_letter_code
_entity_poly.pdbx_strand_id
1 'polypeptide(L)'
;MDLTQGSLEEKNERAKKMMLWFGIISLFMSFAGLTSAVIISRSRPDWSNDLQLPIIFLYSVFVIIISSLTYILAKRALKNNNRKNASLFLITTFVLGIVFIVMQFEGFNTLINSGYYLTGQTSDPKASFIFLIAFVHILHVAVGLICIMVVIYNHFKQKYTADKMLGLTLAGTFWHFIDILWVFLYLLLYFIA
;
A
#
# COMPACT_ATOMS: atom_id res chain seq x y z
N MET A 1 -22.67 20.43 12.56
CA MET A 1 -22.22 19.38 13.50
C MET A 1 -21.28 20.06 14.48
N ASP A 2 -21.73 20.30 15.71
CA ASP A 2 -20.93 21.01 16.71
C ASP A 2 -19.77 20.13 17.17
N LEU A 3 -18.54 20.54 16.83
CA LEU A 3 -17.31 19.78 17.09
C LEU A 3 -16.85 19.89 18.55
N THR A 4 -17.48 20.75 19.35
CA THR A 4 -17.11 21.01 20.75
C THR A 4 -17.79 20.05 21.74
N GLN A 5 -18.87 19.39 21.32
CA GLN A 5 -19.62 18.44 22.14
C GLN A 5 -19.12 16.99 21.97
N GLY A 6 -18.97 16.27 23.10
CA GLY A 6 -18.51 14.88 23.16
C GLY A 6 -17.46 14.63 24.27
N SER A 7 -17.24 13.37 24.62
CA SER A 7 -16.23 12.95 25.61
C SER A 7 -14.80 13.18 25.10
N LEU A 8 -13.82 13.23 26.00
CA LEU A 8 -12.40 13.44 25.63
C LEU A 8 -11.87 12.29 24.74
N GLU A 9 -12.39 11.06 24.90
CA GLU A 9 -12.10 9.94 24.02
C GLU A 9 -12.62 10.19 22.59
N GLU A 10 -13.88 10.61 22.42
CA GLU A 10 -14.48 10.89 21.10
C GLU A 10 -13.76 12.01 20.34
N LYS A 11 -13.33 13.06 21.04
CA LYS A 11 -12.54 14.15 20.46
C LYS A 11 -11.20 13.64 19.93
N ASN A 12 -10.51 12.82 20.72
CA ASN A 12 -9.26 12.18 20.32
C ASN A 12 -9.46 11.21 19.15
N GLU A 13 -10.57 10.47 19.12
CA GLU A 13 -10.88 9.57 18.00
C GLU A 13 -11.06 10.33 16.69
N ARG A 14 -11.83 11.42 16.71
CA ARG A 14 -12.06 12.28 15.54
C ARG A 14 -10.76 12.92 15.06
N ALA A 15 -9.94 13.44 15.98
CA ALA A 15 -8.65 14.02 15.65
C ALA A 15 -7.73 13.01 14.95
N LYS A 16 -7.63 11.78 15.48
CA LYS A 16 -6.81 10.71 14.87
C LYS A 16 -7.29 10.32 13.48
N LYS A 17 -8.60 10.26 13.24
CA LYS A 17 -9.19 10.02 11.91
C LYS A 17 -8.88 11.16 10.93
N MET A 18 -8.98 12.42 11.37
CA MET A 18 -8.61 13.58 10.55
C MET A 18 -7.12 13.59 10.20
N MET A 19 -6.25 13.32 11.17
CA MET A 19 -4.80 13.23 10.92
C MET A 19 -4.46 12.14 9.91
N LEU A 20 -5.13 10.98 9.98
CA LEU A 20 -4.97 9.93 8.98
C LEU A 20 -5.40 10.40 7.59
N TRP A 21 -6.57 11.03 7.47
CA TRP A 21 -7.05 11.56 6.18
C TRP A 21 -6.10 12.58 5.58
N PHE A 22 -5.56 13.49 6.40
CA PHE A 22 -4.56 14.44 5.95
C PHE A 22 -3.30 13.73 5.41
N GLY A 23 -2.80 12.71 6.11
CA GLY A 23 -1.68 11.89 5.65
C GLY A 23 -1.96 11.16 4.33
N ILE A 24 -3.17 10.58 4.19
CA ILE A 24 -3.61 9.91 2.96
C ILE A 24 -3.67 10.88 1.78
N ILE A 25 -4.24 12.08 1.97
CA ILE A 25 -4.33 13.11 0.93
C ILE A 25 -2.93 13.60 0.53
N SER A 26 -2.05 13.82 1.51
CA SER A 26 -0.66 14.20 1.24
C SER A 26 0.05 13.14 0.40
N LEU A 27 -0.10 11.87 0.76
CA LEU A 27 0.52 10.75 0.04
C LEU A 27 -0.04 10.64 -1.39
N PHE A 28 -1.35 10.76 -1.54
CA PHE A 28 -2.00 10.80 -2.85
C PHE A 28 -1.42 11.91 -3.74
N MET A 29 -1.26 13.12 -3.20
CA MET A 29 -0.69 14.25 -3.95
C MET A 29 0.77 14.00 -4.35
N SER A 30 1.59 13.39 -3.49
CA SER A 30 2.98 13.04 -3.83
C SER A 30 3.05 12.04 -4.98
N PHE A 31 2.22 10.99 -4.96
CA PHE A 31 2.17 10.03 -6.06
C PHE A 31 1.55 10.63 -7.32
N ALA A 32 0.53 11.49 -7.20
CA ALA A 32 -0.03 12.22 -8.33
C ALA A 32 1.05 13.07 -9.03
N GLY A 33 1.90 13.76 -8.28
CA GLY A 33 3.05 14.49 -8.82
C GLY A 33 4.04 13.60 -9.58
N LEU A 34 4.40 12.45 -9.01
CA LEU A 34 5.29 11.47 -9.67
C LEU A 34 4.66 10.90 -10.95
N THR A 35 3.37 10.55 -10.92
CA THR A 35 2.67 10.04 -12.11
C THR A 35 2.53 11.10 -13.20
N SER A 36 2.31 12.37 -12.84
CA SER A 36 2.28 13.49 -13.78
C SER A 36 3.65 13.66 -14.46
N ALA A 37 4.74 13.58 -13.68
CA ALA A 37 6.10 13.64 -14.22
C ALA A 37 6.36 12.52 -15.24
N VAL A 38 5.86 11.30 -14.99
CA VAL A 38 5.94 10.17 -15.93
C VAL A 38 5.15 10.44 -17.21
N ILE A 39 3.90 10.89 -17.08
CA ILE A 39 3.02 11.17 -18.23
C ILE A 39 3.64 12.24 -19.13
N ILE A 40 4.16 13.33 -18.55
CA ILE A 40 4.80 14.42 -19.31
C ILE A 40 6.12 13.95 -19.93
N SER A 41 6.90 13.13 -19.21
CA SER A 41 8.20 12.65 -19.70
C SER A 41 8.08 11.62 -20.83
N ARG A 42 6.89 11.03 -21.04
CA ARG A 42 6.60 10.14 -22.18
C ARG A 42 6.82 10.83 -23.55
N SER A 43 6.67 12.14 -23.63
CA SER A 43 6.86 12.91 -24.88
C SER A 43 8.34 13.11 -25.24
N ARG A 44 9.28 12.59 -24.45
CA ARG A 44 10.72 12.69 -24.74
C ARG A 44 11.15 11.71 -25.84
N PRO A 45 12.06 12.11 -26.73
CA PRO A 45 12.55 11.24 -27.82
C PRO A 45 13.34 10.03 -27.32
N ASP A 46 13.91 10.09 -26.11
CA ASP A 46 14.69 9.00 -25.48
C ASP A 46 13.80 7.96 -24.74
N TRP A 47 12.46 8.06 -24.87
CA TRP A 47 11.53 7.16 -24.18
C TRP A 47 11.40 5.82 -24.92
N SER A 48 11.88 4.72 -24.33
CA SER A 48 11.73 3.41 -24.98
C SER A 48 10.30 2.88 -24.88
N ASN A 49 9.75 2.46 -26.03
CA ASN A 49 8.44 1.80 -26.10
C ASN A 49 8.54 0.28 -25.87
N ASP A 50 9.75 -0.26 -25.71
CA ASP A 50 9.98 -1.72 -25.65
C ASP A 50 10.07 -2.27 -24.22
N LEU A 51 10.02 -1.42 -23.20
CA LEU A 51 10.09 -1.85 -21.79
C LEU A 51 8.78 -2.56 -21.39
N GLN A 52 8.78 -3.88 -21.49
CA GLN A 52 7.69 -4.74 -21.05
C GLN A 52 7.80 -5.01 -19.55
N LEU A 53 6.70 -4.80 -18.83
CA LEU A 53 6.63 -5.10 -17.40
C LEU A 53 6.60 -6.62 -17.17
N PRO A 54 7.47 -7.16 -16.30
CA PRO A 54 7.42 -8.55 -15.89
C PRO A 54 6.04 -8.96 -15.34
N ILE A 55 5.59 -10.17 -15.69
CA ILE A 55 4.32 -10.74 -15.25
C ILE A 55 4.21 -10.86 -13.71
N ILE A 56 5.34 -10.86 -12.99
CA ILE A 56 5.36 -10.88 -11.53
C ILE A 56 4.67 -9.67 -10.90
N PHE A 57 4.68 -8.50 -11.57
CA PHE A 57 3.95 -7.33 -11.12
C PHE A 57 2.43 -7.54 -11.19
N LEU A 58 1.94 -8.29 -12.18
CA LEU A 58 0.53 -8.67 -12.26
C LEU A 58 0.14 -9.60 -11.09
N TYR A 59 0.98 -10.59 -10.78
CA TYR A 59 0.74 -11.45 -9.61
C TYR A 59 0.72 -10.66 -8.30
N SER A 60 1.58 -9.64 -8.18
CA SER A 60 1.60 -8.76 -7.02
C SER A 60 0.25 -8.03 -6.80
N VAL A 61 -0.41 -7.62 -7.89
CA VAL A 61 -1.74 -6.99 -7.85
C VAL A 61 -2.81 -7.95 -7.32
N PHE A 62 -2.80 -9.20 -7.76
CA PHE A 62 -3.73 -10.20 -7.21
C PHE A 62 -3.47 -10.46 -5.73
N VAL A 63 -2.20 -10.54 -5.31
CA VAL A 63 -1.82 -10.76 -3.91
C VAL A 63 -2.33 -9.63 -3.00
N ILE A 64 -2.18 -8.36 -3.40
CA ILE A 64 -2.66 -7.25 -2.56
C ILE A 64 -4.19 -7.17 -2.50
N ILE A 65 -4.90 -7.54 -3.57
CA ILE A 65 -6.37 -7.56 -3.56
C ILE A 65 -6.86 -8.64 -2.58
N ILE A 66 -6.21 -9.81 -2.60
CA ILE A 66 -6.50 -10.88 -1.63
C ILE A 66 -6.15 -10.41 -0.21
N SER A 67 -5.02 -9.73 -0.04
CA SER A 67 -4.60 -9.16 1.25
C SER A 67 -5.64 -8.19 1.82
N SER A 68 -6.09 -7.24 1.00
CA SER A 68 -7.17 -6.30 1.31
C SER A 68 -8.45 -7.02 1.74
N LEU A 69 -8.88 -8.06 0.99
CA LEU A 69 -10.05 -8.85 1.34
C LEU A 69 -9.88 -9.57 2.68
N THR A 70 -8.69 -10.16 2.93
CA THR A 70 -8.40 -10.82 4.21
C THR A 70 -8.47 -9.85 5.39
N TYR A 71 -8.04 -8.60 5.24
CA TYR A 71 -8.14 -7.60 6.30
C TYR A 71 -9.61 -7.23 6.61
N ILE A 72 -10.45 -7.08 5.58
CA ILE A 72 -11.89 -6.81 5.75
C ILE A 72 -12.55 -7.97 6.51
N LEU A 73 -12.22 -9.21 6.15
CA LEU A 73 -12.71 -10.41 6.83
C LEU A 73 -12.22 -10.47 8.28
N ALA A 74 -10.97 -10.09 8.55
CA ALA A 74 -10.42 -9.99 9.90
C ALA A 74 -11.23 -9.01 10.78
N LYS A 75 -11.52 -7.83 10.24
CA LYS A 75 -12.33 -6.81 10.93
C LYS A 75 -13.74 -7.31 11.20
N ARG A 76 -14.37 -7.99 10.23
CA ARG A 76 -15.72 -8.56 10.39
C ARG A 76 -15.74 -9.70 11.41
N ALA A 77 -14.74 -10.57 11.40
CA ALA A 77 -14.60 -11.65 12.38
C ALA A 77 -14.44 -11.10 13.81
N LEU A 78 -13.66 -10.02 13.98
CA LEU A 78 -13.50 -9.38 15.28
C LEU A 78 -14.79 -8.71 15.78
N LYS A 79 -15.58 -8.11 14.88
CA LYS A 79 -16.90 -7.55 15.19
C LYS A 79 -17.89 -8.64 15.64
N ASN A 80 -17.81 -9.82 15.05
CA ASN A 80 -18.60 -11.00 15.43
C ASN A 80 -18.05 -11.73 16.67
N ASN A 81 -17.11 -11.11 17.40
CA ASN A 81 -16.43 -11.68 18.58
C ASN A 81 -15.68 -13.01 18.32
N ASN A 82 -15.44 -13.35 17.05
CA ASN A 82 -14.69 -14.54 16.66
C ASN A 82 -13.20 -14.21 16.56
N ARG A 83 -12.54 -14.19 17.73
CA ARG A 83 -11.13 -13.80 17.87
C ARG A 83 -10.17 -14.73 17.14
N LYS A 84 -10.45 -16.05 17.11
CA LYS A 84 -9.62 -17.04 16.43
C LYS A 84 -9.53 -16.74 14.93
N ASN A 85 -10.68 -16.51 14.28
CA ASN A 85 -10.72 -16.19 12.87
C ASN A 85 -10.11 -14.81 12.58
N ALA A 86 -10.33 -13.82 13.47
CA ALA A 86 -9.71 -12.51 13.34
C ALA A 86 -8.18 -12.58 13.39
N SER A 87 -7.60 -13.35 14.32
CA SER A 87 -6.16 -13.58 14.40
C SER A 87 -5.62 -14.23 13.13
N LEU A 88 -6.30 -15.28 12.64
CA LEU A 88 -5.91 -15.99 11.42
C LEU A 88 -5.86 -15.03 10.23
N PHE A 89 -6.93 -14.27 9.98
CA PHE A 89 -7.00 -13.35 8.86
C PHE A 89 -6.00 -12.19 8.95
N LEU A 90 -5.73 -11.65 10.15
CA LEU A 90 -4.71 -10.63 10.33
C LEU A 90 -3.31 -11.17 10.02
N ILE A 91 -2.98 -12.37 10.49
CA ILE A 91 -1.70 -13.03 10.19
C ILE A 91 -1.58 -13.31 8.70
N THR A 92 -2.65 -13.81 8.06
CA THR A 92 -2.67 -14.01 6.61
C THR A 92 -2.43 -12.70 5.86
N THR A 93 -3.05 -11.59 6.27
CA THR A 93 -2.82 -10.27 5.66
C THR A 93 -1.36 -9.86 5.77
N PHE A 94 -0.75 -10.04 6.95
CA PHE A 94 0.66 -9.72 7.19
C PHE A 94 1.59 -10.55 6.31
N VAL A 95 1.35 -11.87 6.21
CA VAL A 95 2.13 -12.75 5.33
C VAL A 95 1.98 -12.35 3.86
N LEU A 96 0.77 -12.05 3.40
CA LEU A 96 0.54 -11.58 2.03
C LEU A 96 1.25 -10.26 1.75
N GLY A 97 1.34 -9.36 2.73
CA GLY A 97 2.13 -8.13 2.63
C GLY A 97 3.63 -8.38 2.47
N ILE A 98 4.19 -9.37 3.17
CA ILE A 98 5.59 -9.78 2.99
C ILE A 98 5.80 -10.40 1.60
N VAL A 99 4.92 -11.31 1.18
CA VAL A 99 4.97 -11.93 -0.14
C VAL A 99 4.93 -10.86 -1.24
N PHE A 100 4.09 -9.83 -1.08
CA PHE A 100 4.06 -8.70 -2.00
C PHE A 100 5.42 -8.00 -2.12
N ILE A 101 6.07 -7.68 -0.99
CA ILE A 101 7.39 -7.04 -1.00
C ILE A 101 8.41 -7.91 -1.75
N VAL A 102 8.43 -9.22 -1.48
CA VAL A 102 9.33 -10.16 -2.17
C VAL A 102 9.07 -10.17 -3.68
N MET A 103 7.81 -10.21 -4.11
CA MET A 103 7.44 -10.15 -5.53
C MET A 103 7.90 -8.86 -6.20
N GLN A 104 7.89 -7.72 -5.49
CA GLN A 104 8.43 -6.47 -6.03
C GLN A 104 9.95 -6.58 -6.27
N PHE A 105 10.70 -7.10 -5.30
CA PHE A 105 12.14 -7.31 -5.45
C PHE A 105 12.47 -8.26 -6.60
N GLU A 106 11.72 -9.35 -6.78
CA GLU A 106 11.88 -10.24 -7.92
C GLU A 106 11.57 -9.57 -9.26
N GLY A 107 10.51 -8.75 -9.32
CA GLY A 107 10.18 -7.96 -10.51
C GLY A 107 11.28 -6.99 -10.90
N PHE A 108 11.87 -6.33 -9.91
CA PHE A 108 13.02 -5.45 -10.14
C PHE A 108 14.28 -6.21 -10.57
N ASN A 109 14.60 -7.32 -9.93
CA ASN A 109 15.74 -8.15 -10.35
C ASN A 109 15.57 -8.62 -11.80
N THR A 110 14.34 -8.96 -12.20
CA THR A 110 14.04 -9.34 -13.59
C THR A 110 14.22 -8.17 -14.55
N LEU A 111 13.76 -6.96 -14.19
CA LEU A 111 13.99 -5.74 -14.98
C LEU A 111 15.48 -5.42 -15.16
N ILE A 112 16.26 -5.53 -14.08
CA ILE A 112 17.71 -5.28 -14.11
C ILE A 112 18.42 -6.34 -14.98
N ASN A 113 18.06 -7.62 -14.83
CA ASN A 113 18.63 -8.71 -15.63
C ASN A 113 18.30 -8.59 -17.12
N SER A 114 17.15 -8.01 -17.47
CA SER A 114 16.77 -7.71 -18.86
C SER A 114 17.50 -6.50 -19.45
N GLY A 115 18.43 -5.88 -18.73
CA GLY A 115 19.26 -4.77 -19.22
C GLY A 115 18.72 -3.37 -18.93
N TYR A 116 17.63 -3.24 -18.19
CA TYR A 116 17.07 -1.94 -17.78
C TYR A 116 17.71 -1.48 -16.46
N TYR A 117 18.82 -0.76 -16.56
CA TYR A 117 19.57 -0.29 -15.40
C TYR A 117 19.11 1.09 -14.91
N LEU A 118 19.06 1.23 -13.58
CA LEU A 118 18.81 2.47 -12.82
C LEU A 118 19.76 3.63 -13.15
N THR A 119 21.02 3.31 -13.47
CA THR A 119 22.12 4.26 -13.71
C THR A 119 23.18 3.63 -14.62
N GLY A 120 23.59 4.34 -15.67
CA GLY A 120 24.52 3.85 -16.70
C GLY A 120 24.36 4.58 -18.04
N GLN A 121 25.30 4.38 -18.98
CA GLN A 121 25.27 5.00 -20.31
C GLN A 121 24.13 4.48 -21.21
N THR A 122 23.45 3.41 -20.79
CA THR A 122 22.29 2.79 -21.45
C THR A 122 21.00 2.92 -20.62
N SER A 123 20.97 3.84 -19.64
CA SER A 123 19.81 4.02 -18.76
C SER A 123 18.67 4.76 -19.46
N ASP A 124 17.53 4.08 -19.58
CA ASP A 124 16.29 4.67 -20.04
C ASP A 124 15.62 5.47 -18.92
N PRO A 125 15.28 6.76 -19.13
CA PRO A 125 14.47 7.55 -18.20
C PRO A 125 13.22 6.82 -17.66
N LYS A 126 12.59 5.96 -18.47
CA LYS A 126 11.42 5.14 -18.10
C LYS A 126 11.72 4.18 -16.96
N ALA A 127 12.86 3.49 -17.00
CA ALA A 127 13.27 2.53 -15.97
C ALA A 127 13.52 3.23 -14.61
N SER A 128 14.13 4.42 -14.64
CA SER A 128 14.37 5.23 -13.44
C SER A 128 13.08 5.68 -12.76
N PHE A 129 12.06 6.08 -13.54
CA PHE A 129 10.75 6.44 -12.97
C PHE A 129 10.01 5.24 -12.39
N ILE A 130 10.01 4.09 -13.09
CA ILE A 130 9.40 2.85 -12.59
C ILE A 130 10.04 2.47 -11.25
N PHE A 131 11.38 2.49 -11.18
CA PHE A 131 12.09 2.19 -9.95
C PHE A 131 11.77 3.18 -8.83
N LEU A 132 11.78 4.48 -9.11
CA LEU A 132 11.47 5.51 -8.11
C LEU A 132 10.07 5.33 -7.52
N ILE A 133 9.05 5.18 -8.39
CA ILE A 133 7.66 5.00 -7.97
C ILE A 133 7.51 3.76 -7.09
N ALA A 134 8.05 2.63 -7.53
CA ALA A 134 7.88 1.39 -6.81
C ALA A 134 8.78 1.30 -5.55
N PHE A 135 9.94 1.97 -5.51
CA PHE A 135 10.73 2.13 -4.29
C PHE A 135 9.97 2.93 -3.22
N VAL A 136 9.44 4.11 -3.60
CA VAL A 136 8.63 4.93 -2.68
C VAL A 136 7.40 4.15 -2.24
N HIS A 137 6.78 3.37 -3.12
CA HIS A 137 5.65 2.52 -2.76
C HIS A 137 6.02 1.43 -1.75
N ILE A 138 7.11 0.68 -1.95
CA ILE A 138 7.58 -0.34 -1.00
C ILE A 138 7.85 0.25 0.38
N LEU A 139 8.43 1.46 0.45
CA LEU A 139 8.63 2.14 1.73
C LEU A 139 7.30 2.37 2.48
N HIS A 140 6.25 2.79 1.76
CA HIS A 140 4.93 2.99 2.36
C HIS A 140 4.27 1.66 2.77
N VAL A 141 4.42 0.61 1.96
CA VAL A 141 3.95 -0.74 2.30
C VAL A 141 4.66 -1.26 3.55
N ALA A 142 5.97 -1.04 3.68
CA ALA A 142 6.73 -1.40 4.88
C ALA A 142 6.21 -0.68 6.13
N VAL A 143 5.90 0.61 6.03
CA VAL A 143 5.25 1.37 7.12
C VAL A 143 3.85 0.80 7.43
N GLY A 144 3.06 0.46 6.40
CA GLY A 144 1.78 -0.21 6.56
C GLY A 144 1.90 -1.55 7.28
N LEU A 145 2.96 -2.31 6.98
CA LEU A 145 3.22 -3.62 7.54
C LEU A 145 3.58 -3.51 9.03
N ILE A 146 4.36 -2.49 9.40
CA ILE A 146 4.63 -2.14 10.80
C ILE A 146 3.32 -1.79 11.52
N CYS A 147 2.43 -1.02 10.89
CA CYS A 147 1.11 -0.70 11.47
C CYS A 147 0.28 -1.98 11.70
N ILE A 148 0.22 -2.91 10.74
CA ILE A 148 -0.46 -4.20 10.90
C ILE A 148 0.19 -5.02 12.02
N MET A 149 1.52 -5.06 12.10
CA MET A 149 2.23 -5.76 13.18
C MET A 149 1.85 -5.22 14.56
N VAL A 150 1.77 -3.89 14.72
CA VAL A 150 1.33 -3.26 15.97
C VAL A 150 -0.13 -3.60 16.30
N VAL A 151 -1.00 -3.67 15.29
CA VAL A 151 -2.39 -4.12 15.46
C VAL A 151 -2.43 -5.60 15.87
N ILE A 152 -1.66 -6.48 15.23
CA ILE A 152 -1.59 -7.89 15.62
C ILE A 152 -1.14 -8.02 17.08
N TYR A 153 -0.08 -7.31 17.47
CA TYR A 153 0.42 -7.31 18.85
C TYR A 153 -0.65 -6.86 19.86
N ASN A 154 -1.34 -5.75 19.57
CA ASN A 154 -2.42 -5.25 20.42
C ASN A 154 -3.63 -6.19 20.45
N HIS A 155 -3.90 -6.91 19.36
CA HIS A 155 -4.95 -7.92 19.28
C HIS A 155 -4.63 -9.12 20.19
N PHE A 156 -3.40 -9.61 20.18
CA PHE A 156 -2.97 -10.67 21.10
C PHE A 156 -3.02 -10.25 22.57
N LYS A 157 -2.71 -8.98 22.88
CA LYS A 157 -2.90 -8.40 24.22
C LYS A 157 -4.36 -8.16 24.62
N GLN A 158 -5.34 -8.59 23.82
CA GLN A 158 -6.78 -8.44 24.09
C GLN A 158 -7.21 -6.98 24.29
N LYS A 159 -6.45 -6.01 23.75
CA LYS A 159 -6.77 -4.58 23.88
C LYS A 159 -7.91 -4.12 22.96
N TYR A 160 -8.33 -4.96 22.02
CA TYR A 160 -9.44 -4.67 21.12
C TYR A 160 -10.73 -5.30 21.61
N THR A 161 -11.66 -4.45 22.00
CA THR A 161 -13.07 -4.78 22.27
C THR A 161 -13.92 -4.24 21.11
N ALA A 162 -15.15 -4.76 20.92
CA ALA A 162 -16.04 -4.36 19.83
C ALA A 162 -16.25 -2.83 19.73
N ASP A 163 -16.18 -2.09 20.84
CA ASP A 163 -16.28 -0.63 20.88
C ASP A 163 -14.94 0.11 20.68
N LYS A 164 -13.80 -0.50 21.00
CA LYS A 164 -12.47 0.15 20.93
C LYS A 164 -11.63 -0.39 19.78
N MET A 165 -12.18 -0.34 18.55
CA MET A 165 -11.52 -0.83 17.33
C MET A 165 -10.82 0.29 16.52
N LEU A 166 -10.53 1.43 17.15
CA LEU A 166 -9.99 2.59 16.43
C LEU A 166 -8.67 2.26 15.72
N GLY A 167 -7.72 1.62 16.41
CA GLY A 167 -6.44 1.25 15.81
C GLY A 167 -6.58 0.31 14.60
N LEU A 168 -7.47 -0.69 14.69
CA LEU A 168 -7.77 -1.60 13.58
C LEU A 168 -8.43 -0.87 12.40
N THR A 169 -9.29 0.11 12.68
CA THR A 169 -9.95 0.89 11.63
C THR A 169 -8.96 1.81 10.94
N LEU A 170 -8.11 2.53 11.68
CA LEU A 170 -7.09 3.41 11.11
C LEU A 170 -6.07 2.64 10.28
N ALA A 171 -5.51 1.55 10.83
CA ALA A 171 -4.56 0.72 10.11
C ALA A 171 -5.19 0.11 8.84
N GLY A 172 -6.46 -0.30 8.92
CA GLY A 172 -7.19 -0.84 7.78
C GLY A 172 -7.40 0.19 6.68
N THR A 173 -7.85 1.40 7.04
CA THR A 173 -8.01 2.49 6.08
C THR A 173 -6.70 2.84 5.39
N PHE A 174 -5.59 2.89 6.13
CA PHE A 174 -4.26 3.12 5.54
C PHE A 174 -3.82 1.98 4.60
N TRP A 175 -3.99 0.73 5.04
CA TRP A 175 -3.61 -0.44 4.25
C TRP A 175 -4.39 -0.54 2.94
N HIS A 176 -5.73 -0.42 3.00
CA HIS A 176 -6.57 -0.43 1.80
C HIS A 176 -6.23 0.70 0.83
N PHE A 177 -5.86 1.87 1.34
CA PHE A 177 -5.45 2.98 0.49
C PHE A 177 -4.15 2.67 -0.26
N ILE A 178 -3.16 2.09 0.41
CA ILE A 178 -1.91 1.65 -0.22
C ILE A 178 -2.18 0.57 -1.29
N ASP A 179 -3.05 -0.40 -0.97
CA ASP A 179 -3.43 -1.46 -1.92
C ASP A 179 -4.06 -0.86 -3.19
N ILE A 180 -5.07 0.02 -3.03
CA ILE A 180 -5.74 0.68 -4.18
C ILE A 180 -4.76 1.53 -4.97
N LEU A 181 -3.86 2.25 -4.29
CA LEU A 181 -2.82 3.04 -4.92
C LEU A 181 -1.92 2.18 -5.81
N TRP A 182 -1.52 0.99 -5.34
CA TRP A 182 -0.71 0.09 -6.16
C TRP A 182 -1.42 -0.39 -7.41
N VAL A 183 -2.70 -0.77 -7.31
CA VAL A 183 -3.50 -1.17 -8.48
C VAL A 183 -3.53 -0.04 -9.51
N PHE A 184 -3.73 1.20 -9.06
CA PHE A 184 -3.70 2.37 -9.91
C PHE A 184 -2.33 2.58 -10.56
N LEU A 185 -1.23 2.50 -9.79
CA LEU A 185 0.13 2.64 -10.30
C LEU A 185 0.48 1.56 -11.31
N TYR A 186 0.13 0.30 -11.03
CA TYR A 186 0.34 -0.81 -11.96
C TYR A 186 -0.39 -0.58 -13.28
N LEU A 187 -1.67 -0.17 -13.24
CA LEU A 187 -2.43 0.14 -14.45
C LEU A 187 -1.81 1.29 -15.24
N LEU A 188 -1.41 2.36 -14.56
CA LEU A 188 -0.74 3.50 -15.18
C LEU A 188 0.57 3.07 -15.84
N LEU A 189 1.40 2.31 -15.13
CA LEU A 189 2.65 1.78 -15.68
C LEU A 189 2.39 0.82 -16.83
N TYR A 190 1.35 0.00 -16.78
CA TYR A 190 1.00 -0.94 -17.86
C TYR A 190 0.49 -0.25 -19.13
N PHE A 191 -0.26 0.86 -19.02
CA PHE A 191 -0.72 1.64 -20.18
C PHE A 191 0.33 2.59 -20.76
N ILE A 192 1.32 2.97 -19.94
CA ILE A 192 2.43 3.83 -20.33
C ILE A 192 3.64 3.00 -20.80
N ALA A 193 3.75 1.75 -20.32
CA ALA A 193 4.69 0.75 -20.81
C ALA A 193 4.46 0.50 -22.30
#